data_AF-A0A800ETB9-F1
#
_entry.id   AF-A0A800ETB9-F1
#
_cell.length_a   1.000
_cell.length_b   1.000
_cell.length_c   1.000
_cell.angle_alpha   90.00
_cell.angle_beta   90.00
_cell.angle_gamma   90.00
#
_symmetry.space_group_name_H-M   'P 1'
#
loop_
_entity.id
_entity.type
_entity.pdbx_description
1 polymer ?
#
loop_
_entity_poly.entity_id
_entity_poly.type
_entity_poly.pdbx_seq_one_letter_code
_entity_poly.pdbx_strand_id
1 'polypeptide(L)'
;MFAYRMDQARRTLVLASVLAAVACDRVPDAGHEFALVGDSPYRPESVPKVEALIRDVNSRAALEWVIHVGDTKGGAQPCSDDFLTRRFDLYQGFSLPFVFTPGDNDWFDCGRDAAGGYDDYERLDFIRALYYPDPSHTTGGRSMEVRTQGSEPEYGEFVENVLWVRDDVVYATIHLIGVTRQPTDSAVAARRMDAATAWINIAFEVAREHGSVGVFLATQADPWIVWGLPGLTRQLCEACLDPRPGLESLYPVLVQESTAFAGQVVLAVGDTHIFRVDKPLYRDDGSLVENFTRLETFGEPSVHWVRVTVDPSARGVFSFHQELVPGN
;
A
#
# COMPACT_ATOMS: atom_id res chain seq x y z
N MET A 1 9.34 -71.87 65.82
CA MET A 1 8.22 -71.08 66.37
C MET A 1 8.43 -69.64 65.92
N PHE A 2 7.47 -69.11 65.16
CA PHE A 2 7.18 -67.71 64.74
C PHE A 2 8.09 -66.58 65.30
N ALA A 3 8.46 -65.51 64.58
CA ALA A 3 7.70 -64.74 63.61
C ALA A 3 8.61 -63.83 62.74
N TYR A 4 8.18 -63.61 61.50
CA TYR A 4 8.66 -62.60 60.55
C TYR A 4 8.15 -61.19 60.98
N ARG A 5 9.00 -60.15 60.97
CA ARG A 5 8.58 -58.75 61.07
C ARG A 5 8.52 -58.13 59.68
N MET A 6 7.34 -57.62 59.30
CA MET A 6 7.08 -56.82 58.10
C MET A 6 7.53 -55.37 58.31
N ASP A 7 8.43 -54.93 57.42
CA ASP A 7 8.25 -53.87 56.41
C ASP A 7 7.53 -52.55 56.76
N GLN A 8 8.16 -51.43 56.37
CA GLN A 8 7.52 -50.30 55.67
C GLN A 8 8.55 -49.21 55.30
N ALA A 9 9.08 -49.28 54.08
CA ALA A 9 9.73 -48.14 53.42
C ALA A 9 8.73 -47.48 52.46
N ARG A 10 8.29 -46.25 52.78
CA ARG A 10 7.45 -45.43 51.90
C ARG A 10 8.24 -45.02 50.65
N ARG A 11 7.81 -45.48 49.47
CA ARG A 11 8.24 -44.95 48.17
C ARG A 11 7.26 -43.88 47.72
N THR A 12 7.70 -42.63 47.70
CA THR A 12 6.97 -41.51 47.10
C THR A 12 7.20 -41.55 45.58
N LEU A 13 6.15 -41.82 44.79
CA LEU A 13 6.18 -41.69 43.33
C LEU A 13 6.02 -40.20 42.99
N VAL A 14 7.00 -39.61 42.31
CA VAL A 14 6.87 -38.30 41.66
C VAL A 14 6.40 -38.56 40.22
N LEU A 15 5.15 -38.21 39.92
CA LEU A 15 4.63 -38.21 38.55
C LEU A 15 5.17 -36.94 37.85
N ALA A 16 6.07 -37.12 36.88
CA ALA A 16 6.48 -36.05 35.98
C ALA A 16 5.45 -35.94 34.84
N SER A 17 4.62 -34.91 34.88
CA SER A 17 3.67 -34.59 33.81
C SER A 17 4.44 -33.99 32.62
N VAL A 18 4.64 -34.77 31.57
CA VAL A 18 5.15 -34.25 30.28
C VAL A 18 4.00 -33.53 29.59
N LEU A 19 3.97 -32.21 29.71
CA LEU A 19 3.16 -31.34 28.85
C LEU A 19 3.75 -31.37 27.45
N ALA A 20 3.22 -32.22 26.58
CA ALA A 20 3.46 -32.14 25.15
C ALA A 20 2.78 -30.85 24.65
N ALA A 21 3.58 -29.81 24.41
CA ALA A 21 3.13 -28.66 23.63
C ALA A 21 2.81 -29.16 22.23
N VAL A 22 1.52 -29.28 21.92
CA VAL A 22 1.07 -29.42 20.54
C VAL A 22 1.34 -28.08 19.89
N ALA A 23 2.49 -27.96 19.23
CA ALA A 23 2.66 -26.92 18.22
C ALA A 23 1.61 -27.21 17.16
N CYS A 24 0.59 -26.36 17.04
CA CYS A 24 -0.16 -26.27 15.80
C CYS A 24 0.86 -25.83 14.75
N ASP A 25 1.37 -26.76 13.96
CA ASP A 25 1.99 -26.42 12.69
C ASP A 25 0.91 -25.66 11.90
N ARG A 26 1.05 -24.34 11.81
CA ARG A 26 0.29 -23.56 10.83
C ARG A 26 0.70 -24.15 9.48
N VAL A 27 -0.24 -24.81 8.80
CA VAL A 27 -0.08 -25.14 7.39
C VAL A 27 0.22 -23.81 6.70
N PRO A 28 1.33 -23.67 5.95
CA PRO A 28 1.61 -22.45 5.22
C PRO A 28 0.38 -22.10 4.39
N ASP A 29 -0.19 -20.92 4.61
CA ASP A 29 -1.35 -20.48 3.84
C ASP A 29 -0.94 -20.46 2.36
N ALA A 30 -1.84 -20.91 1.49
CA ALA A 30 -1.58 -20.82 0.07
C ALA A 30 -1.44 -19.34 -0.28
N GLY A 31 -0.39 -18.97 -1.00
CA GLY A 31 -0.18 -17.58 -1.41
C GLY A 31 -1.35 -17.03 -2.23
N HIS A 32 -1.41 -15.70 -2.37
CA HIS A 32 -2.45 -14.99 -3.12
C HIS A 32 -1.85 -14.07 -4.18
N GLU A 33 -2.70 -13.58 -5.08
CA GLU A 33 -2.32 -12.63 -6.13
C GLU A 33 -3.29 -11.45 -6.14
N PHE A 34 -2.79 -10.27 -6.50
CA PHE A 34 -3.61 -9.08 -6.69
C PHE A 34 -3.07 -8.20 -7.82
N ALA A 35 -3.90 -7.28 -8.31
CA ALA A 35 -3.51 -6.32 -9.33
C ALA A 35 -3.14 -4.98 -8.70
N LEU A 36 -2.05 -4.38 -9.18
CA LEU A 36 -1.66 -2.99 -8.91
C LEU A 36 -1.82 -2.17 -10.20
N VAL A 37 -2.52 -1.04 -10.09
CA VAL A 37 -2.85 -0.12 -11.19
C VAL A 37 -2.69 1.33 -10.72
N GLY A 38 -2.54 2.30 -11.62
CA GLY A 38 -2.37 3.71 -11.25
C GLY A 38 -2.33 4.64 -12.46
N ASP A 39 -2.33 5.95 -12.18
CA ASP A 39 -1.89 7.02 -13.10
C ASP A 39 -2.52 7.00 -14.50
N SER A 40 -3.81 6.70 -14.55
CA SER A 40 -4.58 6.60 -15.80
C SER A 40 -6.09 6.71 -15.52
N PRO A 41 -6.90 7.04 -16.53
CA PRO A 41 -6.54 7.57 -17.83
C PRO A 41 -6.42 9.11 -17.83
N TYR A 42 -5.30 9.67 -18.27
CA TYR A 42 -5.09 11.13 -18.27
C TYR A 42 -5.59 11.82 -19.55
N ARG A 43 -5.99 11.01 -20.53
CA ARG A 43 -6.48 11.47 -21.82
C ARG A 43 -7.74 10.72 -22.21
N PRO A 44 -8.67 11.33 -22.98
CA PRO A 44 -9.86 10.63 -23.48
C PRO A 44 -9.53 9.34 -24.24
N GLU A 45 -8.46 9.34 -25.04
CA GLU A 45 -7.98 8.18 -25.79
C GLU A 45 -7.45 7.03 -24.93
N SER A 46 -7.12 7.29 -23.66
CA SER A 46 -6.67 6.25 -22.71
C SER A 46 -7.85 5.56 -22.01
N VAL A 47 -9.07 6.09 -22.11
CA VAL A 47 -10.25 5.46 -21.48
C VAL A 47 -10.52 4.06 -22.02
N PRO A 48 -10.57 3.83 -23.36
CA PRO A 48 -10.72 2.46 -23.88
C PRO A 48 -9.59 1.51 -23.48
N LYS A 49 -8.38 2.03 -23.24
CA LYS A 49 -7.24 1.24 -22.74
C LYS A 49 -7.47 0.78 -21.29
N VAL A 50 -7.98 1.66 -20.44
CA VAL A 50 -8.35 1.32 -19.05
C VAL A 50 -9.50 0.31 -19.04
N GLU A 51 -10.50 0.46 -19.91
CA GLU A 51 -11.55 -0.55 -20.07
C GLU A 51 -10.99 -1.92 -20.49
N ALA A 52 -9.98 -1.94 -21.37
CA ALA A 52 -9.30 -3.18 -21.77
C ALA A 52 -8.50 -3.79 -20.61
N LEU A 53 -7.82 -2.96 -19.82
CA LEU A 53 -7.12 -3.36 -18.60
C LEU A 53 -8.09 -4.00 -17.59
N ILE A 54 -9.23 -3.35 -17.32
CA ILE A 54 -10.25 -3.88 -16.42
C ILE A 54 -10.76 -5.25 -16.89
N ARG A 55 -10.99 -5.43 -18.20
CA ARG A 55 -11.37 -6.73 -18.76
C ARG A 55 -10.27 -7.79 -18.59
N ASP A 56 -9.01 -7.43 -18.79
CA ASP A 56 -7.89 -8.35 -18.61
C ASP A 56 -7.78 -8.80 -17.14
N VAL A 57 -7.80 -7.86 -16.18
CA VAL A 57 -7.80 -8.16 -14.74
C VAL A 57 -9.00 -9.03 -14.35
N ASN A 58 -10.21 -8.69 -14.78
CA ASN A 58 -11.42 -9.47 -14.49
C ASN A 58 -11.39 -10.90 -15.07
N SER A 59 -10.57 -11.16 -16.09
CA SER A 59 -10.41 -12.51 -16.66
C SER A 59 -9.51 -13.42 -15.81
N ARG A 60 -8.79 -12.87 -14.82
CA ARG A 60 -7.85 -13.61 -13.97
C ARG A 60 -8.54 -14.08 -12.69
N ALA A 61 -8.97 -15.35 -12.68
CA ALA A 61 -9.70 -15.93 -11.56
C ALA A 61 -8.93 -16.02 -10.22
N ALA A 62 -7.59 -15.92 -10.25
CA ALA A 62 -6.74 -16.02 -9.06
C ALA A 62 -6.56 -14.71 -8.29
N LEU A 63 -6.96 -13.57 -8.86
CA LEU A 63 -6.78 -12.28 -8.21
C LEU A 63 -7.82 -12.07 -7.11
N GLU A 64 -7.35 -11.64 -5.93
CA GLU A 64 -8.22 -11.40 -4.78
C GLU A 64 -8.77 -9.98 -4.74
N TRP A 65 -7.98 -8.96 -5.10
CA TRP A 65 -8.36 -7.55 -5.15
C TRP A 65 -7.54 -6.75 -6.18
N VAL A 66 -7.90 -5.48 -6.35
CA VAL A 66 -7.14 -4.47 -7.11
C VAL A 66 -6.77 -3.32 -6.17
N ILE A 67 -5.53 -2.85 -6.22
CA ILE A 67 -5.09 -1.59 -5.60
C ILE A 67 -4.83 -0.58 -6.70
N HIS A 68 -5.51 0.57 -6.64
CA HIS A 68 -5.24 1.73 -7.49
C HIS A 68 -4.49 2.81 -6.69
N VAL A 69 -3.26 3.11 -7.09
CA VAL A 69 -2.37 4.09 -6.42
C VAL A 69 -2.64 5.52 -6.86
N GLY A 70 -3.91 5.92 -6.95
CA GLY A 70 -4.27 7.31 -7.23
C GLY A 70 -4.11 7.75 -8.68
N ASP A 71 -4.53 8.99 -8.90
CA ASP A 71 -4.60 9.68 -10.17
C ASP A 71 -5.45 8.95 -11.21
N THR A 72 -6.76 8.97 -10.96
CA THR A 72 -7.80 8.44 -11.87
C THR A 72 -8.10 9.38 -13.05
N LYS A 73 -7.41 10.52 -13.11
CA LYS A 73 -7.48 11.53 -14.16
C LYS A 73 -6.16 12.31 -14.22
N GLY A 74 -5.95 13.04 -15.30
CA GLY A 74 -4.82 13.98 -15.38
C GLY A 74 -5.09 15.29 -14.64
N GLY A 75 -4.04 15.96 -14.16
CA GLY A 75 -4.14 17.19 -13.36
C GLY A 75 -4.77 18.40 -14.07
N ALA A 76 -4.84 18.40 -15.41
CA ALA A 76 -5.52 19.43 -16.18
C ALA A 76 -6.94 19.02 -16.63
N GLN A 77 -7.39 17.79 -16.31
CA GLN A 77 -8.75 17.36 -16.63
C GLN A 77 -9.75 17.96 -15.65
N PRO A 78 -11.01 18.20 -16.08
CA PRO A 78 -12.04 18.81 -15.22
C PRO A 78 -12.25 18.06 -13.90
N CYS A 79 -12.62 18.80 -12.86
CA CYS A 79 -13.05 18.24 -11.57
C CYS A 79 -14.54 18.46 -11.27
N SER A 80 -15.38 18.55 -12.30
CA SER A 80 -16.83 18.59 -12.09
C SER A 80 -17.32 17.26 -11.51
N ASP A 81 -18.43 17.31 -10.74
CA ASP A 81 -19.04 16.12 -10.14
C ASP A 81 -19.28 15.03 -11.20
N ASP A 82 -19.87 15.38 -12.36
CA ASP A 82 -20.11 14.44 -13.47
C ASP A 82 -18.80 13.81 -13.99
N PHE A 83 -17.70 14.55 -14.05
CA PHE A 83 -16.43 14.00 -14.52
C PHE A 83 -15.84 13.02 -13.50
N LEU A 84 -15.80 13.41 -12.22
CA LEU A 84 -15.27 12.58 -11.14
C LEU A 84 -16.13 11.32 -10.92
N THR A 85 -17.47 11.44 -10.99
CA THR A 85 -18.38 10.29 -10.94
C THR A 85 -18.16 9.33 -12.10
N ARG A 86 -17.96 9.82 -13.34
CA ARG A 86 -17.64 8.93 -14.47
C ARG A 86 -16.30 8.21 -14.31
N ARG A 87 -15.31 8.84 -13.67
CA ARG A 87 -14.03 8.18 -13.34
C ARG A 87 -14.21 7.09 -12.30
N PHE A 88 -14.98 7.36 -11.27
CA PHE A 88 -15.39 6.35 -10.31
C PHE A 88 -16.11 5.19 -11.01
N ASP A 89 -17.16 5.47 -11.80
CA ASP A 89 -17.96 4.44 -12.50
C ASP A 89 -17.11 3.54 -13.41
N LEU A 90 -16.09 4.11 -14.07
CA LEU A 90 -15.14 3.34 -14.87
C LEU A 90 -14.43 2.28 -14.02
N TYR A 91 -13.91 2.67 -12.85
CA TYR A 91 -13.18 1.76 -11.96
C TYR A 91 -14.10 0.79 -11.22
N GLN A 92 -15.39 1.10 -11.08
CA GLN A 92 -16.39 0.12 -10.65
C GLN A 92 -16.69 -0.98 -11.67
N GLY A 93 -16.06 -0.93 -12.84
CA GLY A 93 -16.02 -2.06 -13.78
C GLY A 93 -15.21 -3.26 -13.28
N PHE A 94 -14.37 -3.14 -12.25
CA PHE A 94 -13.70 -4.30 -11.65
C PHE A 94 -14.70 -5.22 -10.94
N SER A 95 -14.58 -6.53 -11.17
CA SER A 95 -15.37 -7.58 -10.51
C SER A 95 -14.81 -8.00 -9.14
N LEU A 96 -13.65 -7.46 -8.79
CA LEU A 96 -12.92 -7.69 -7.56
C LEU A 96 -13.16 -6.52 -6.59
N PRO A 97 -12.85 -6.69 -5.28
CA PRO A 97 -12.62 -5.57 -4.37
C PRO A 97 -11.66 -4.55 -4.96
N PHE A 98 -12.06 -3.28 -4.92
CA PHE A 98 -11.29 -2.14 -5.41
C PHE A 98 -10.83 -1.29 -4.22
N VAL A 99 -9.53 -1.34 -3.96
CA VAL A 99 -8.83 -0.52 -2.98
C VAL A 99 -8.27 0.70 -3.70
N PHE A 100 -8.58 1.88 -3.21
CA PHE A 100 -8.12 3.14 -3.78
C PHE A 100 -7.33 3.94 -2.75
N THR A 101 -6.33 4.68 -3.19
CA THR A 101 -5.74 5.80 -2.45
C THR A 101 -5.65 7.01 -3.38
N PRO A 102 -6.10 8.21 -2.98
CA PRO A 102 -6.05 9.38 -3.86
C PRO A 102 -4.62 9.84 -4.15
N GLY A 103 -4.42 10.39 -5.35
CA GLY A 103 -3.24 11.16 -5.75
C GLY A 103 -3.52 12.66 -5.85
N ASP A 104 -2.52 13.45 -6.25
CA ASP A 104 -2.70 14.90 -6.41
C ASP A 104 -3.65 15.24 -7.55
N ASN A 105 -3.67 14.45 -8.63
CA ASN A 105 -4.57 14.72 -9.73
C ASN A 105 -6.03 14.51 -9.34
N ASP A 106 -6.36 13.67 -8.37
CA ASP A 106 -7.76 13.38 -8.03
C ASP A 106 -8.49 14.56 -7.38
N TRP A 107 -7.78 15.38 -6.61
CA TRP A 107 -8.37 16.48 -5.84
C TRP A 107 -7.49 17.73 -5.73
N PHE A 108 -6.18 17.57 -5.50
CA PHE A 108 -5.28 18.70 -5.25
C PHE A 108 -5.13 19.57 -6.50
N ASP A 109 -4.95 18.97 -7.67
CA ASP A 109 -4.82 19.72 -8.92
C ASP A 109 -6.14 20.33 -9.43
N CYS A 110 -7.27 20.04 -8.79
CA CYS A 110 -8.54 20.67 -9.13
C CYS A 110 -8.57 22.19 -8.92
N GLY A 111 -7.68 22.70 -8.07
CA GLY A 111 -7.45 24.13 -7.89
C GLY A 111 -6.77 24.83 -9.08
N ARG A 112 -6.29 24.08 -10.09
CA ARG A 112 -5.76 24.67 -11.32
C ARG A 112 -6.88 25.25 -12.18
N ASP A 113 -6.62 26.40 -12.80
CA ASP A 113 -7.56 27.01 -13.76
C ASP A 113 -7.99 26.03 -14.87
N ALA A 114 -7.04 25.22 -15.37
CA ALA A 114 -7.32 24.22 -16.41
C ALA A 114 -8.25 23.09 -15.95
N ALA A 115 -8.25 22.77 -14.65
CA ALA A 115 -9.11 21.76 -14.03
C ALA A 115 -10.46 22.35 -13.54
N GLY A 116 -10.62 23.67 -13.65
CA GLY A 116 -11.83 24.42 -13.29
C GLY A 116 -11.71 25.30 -12.04
N GLY A 117 -10.55 25.33 -11.37
CA GLY A 117 -10.29 26.22 -10.23
C GLY A 117 -11.19 25.92 -9.02
N TYR A 118 -11.47 24.64 -8.77
CA TYR A 118 -12.30 24.18 -7.65
C TYR A 118 -11.56 24.34 -6.32
N ASP A 119 -12.32 24.39 -5.22
CA ASP A 119 -11.76 24.20 -3.88
C ASP A 119 -11.27 22.75 -3.76
N ASP A 120 -9.99 22.57 -3.51
CA ASP A 120 -9.34 21.26 -3.52
C ASP A 120 -9.81 20.36 -2.38
N TYR A 121 -10.04 20.92 -1.19
CA TYR A 121 -10.50 20.14 -0.04
C TYR A 121 -11.96 19.73 -0.16
N GLU A 122 -12.81 20.59 -0.75
CA GLU A 122 -14.17 20.19 -1.11
C GLU A 122 -14.16 19.07 -2.17
N ARG A 123 -13.24 19.10 -3.14
CA ARG A 123 -13.05 18.00 -4.09
C ARG A 123 -12.53 16.73 -3.43
N LEU A 124 -11.66 16.84 -2.41
CA LEU A 124 -11.22 15.68 -1.62
C LEU A 124 -12.40 15.05 -0.87
N ASP A 125 -13.27 15.85 -0.27
CA ASP A 125 -14.49 15.36 0.39
C ASP A 125 -15.45 14.68 -0.61
N PHE A 126 -15.59 15.23 -1.83
CA PHE A 126 -16.37 14.61 -2.90
C PHE A 126 -15.79 13.24 -3.31
N ILE A 127 -14.47 13.16 -3.52
CA ILE A 127 -13.78 11.89 -3.82
C ILE A 127 -13.97 10.90 -2.67
N ARG A 128 -13.87 11.34 -1.42
CA ARG A 128 -14.09 10.47 -0.26
C ARG A 128 -15.51 9.90 -0.22
N ALA A 129 -16.51 10.73 -0.52
CA ALA A 129 -17.91 10.29 -0.57
C ALA A 129 -18.17 9.25 -1.68
N LEU A 130 -17.42 9.30 -2.79
CA LEU A 130 -17.51 8.30 -3.86
C LEU A 130 -16.83 6.99 -3.49
N TYR A 131 -15.57 7.05 -3.08
CA TYR A 131 -14.73 5.84 -2.91
C TYR A 131 -14.83 5.20 -1.53
N TYR A 132 -15.29 5.92 -0.50
CA TYR A 132 -15.44 5.41 0.87
C TYR A 132 -16.83 5.72 1.45
N PRO A 133 -17.93 5.36 0.77
CA PRO A 133 -19.29 5.57 1.29
C PRO A 133 -19.52 4.77 2.59
N ASP A 134 -18.82 3.63 2.71
CA ASP A 134 -18.55 2.93 3.96
C ASP A 134 -17.04 2.72 4.09
N PRO A 135 -16.32 3.52 4.90
CA PRO A 135 -14.87 3.42 5.06
C PRO A 135 -14.36 2.06 5.58
N SER A 136 -15.23 1.22 6.14
CA SER A 136 -14.85 -0.13 6.59
C SER A 136 -14.87 -1.19 5.48
N HIS A 137 -15.28 -0.81 4.27
CA HIS A 137 -15.46 -1.70 3.14
C HIS A 137 -14.93 -1.10 1.84
N THR A 138 -14.27 -1.94 1.04
CA THR A 138 -13.86 -1.57 -0.33
C THR A 138 -15.05 -1.51 -1.28
N THR A 139 -14.85 -0.81 -2.40
CA THR A 139 -15.83 -0.73 -3.49
C THR A 139 -15.50 -1.73 -4.61
N GLY A 140 -16.01 -1.54 -5.82
CA GLY A 140 -15.93 -2.50 -6.92
C GLY A 140 -17.09 -3.49 -6.96
N GLY A 141 -16.98 -4.53 -7.79
CA GLY A 141 -18.04 -5.53 -7.99
C GLY A 141 -18.23 -6.51 -6.83
N ARG A 142 -17.21 -6.65 -5.97
CA ARG A 142 -17.26 -7.35 -4.69
C ARG A 142 -16.67 -6.44 -3.64
N SER A 143 -17.09 -6.59 -2.39
CA SER A 143 -16.52 -5.83 -1.27
C SER A 143 -15.68 -6.73 -0.37
N MET A 144 -14.69 -6.11 0.27
CA MET A 144 -13.77 -6.67 1.25
C MET A 144 -13.70 -5.73 2.44
N GLU A 145 -13.77 -6.28 3.65
CA GLU A 145 -13.62 -5.54 4.91
C GLU A 145 -12.18 -5.04 5.07
N VAL A 146 -12.04 -3.80 5.53
CA VAL A 146 -10.76 -3.15 5.82
C VAL A 146 -10.86 -2.34 7.10
N ARG A 147 -9.74 -2.20 7.81
CA ARG A 147 -9.61 -1.25 8.91
C ARG A 147 -9.24 0.11 8.35
N THR A 148 -10.09 1.12 8.53
CA THR A 148 -9.78 2.50 8.15
C THR A 148 -9.09 3.26 9.30
N GLN A 149 -8.16 4.16 8.97
CA GLN A 149 -7.62 5.14 9.91
C GLN A 149 -8.71 6.08 10.43
N GLY A 150 -9.82 6.22 9.70
CA GLY A 150 -10.99 6.95 10.16
C GLY A 150 -11.60 6.41 11.47
N SER A 151 -11.24 5.18 11.87
CA SER A 151 -11.62 4.60 13.17
C SER A 151 -10.66 4.96 14.32
N GLU A 152 -9.51 5.57 14.02
CA GLU A 152 -8.54 6.03 15.01
C GLU A 152 -8.98 7.36 15.65
N PRO A 153 -8.80 7.56 16.97
CA PRO A 153 -9.23 8.79 17.64
C PRO A 153 -8.56 10.08 17.18
N GLU A 154 -7.31 10.00 16.73
CA GLU A 154 -6.50 11.18 16.42
C GLU A 154 -6.65 11.64 14.95
N TYR A 155 -6.81 10.70 14.02
CA TYR A 155 -6.78 10.95 12.56
C TYR A 155 -8.07 10.49 11.87
N GLY A 156 -9.21 10.63 12.56
CA GLY A 156 -10.51 10.14 12.13
C GLY A 156 -11.01 10.69 10.79
N GLU A 157 -10.43 11.79 10.31
CA GLU A 157 -10.74 12.40 9.02
C GLU A 157 -10.08 11.72 7.81
N PHE A 158 -9.12 10.81 8.01
CA PHE A 158 -8.36 10.14 6.94
C PHE A 158 -8.94 8.75 6.62
N VAL A 159 -10.15 8.74 6.04
CA VAL A 159 -10.89 7.51 5.74
C VAL A 159 -10.25 6.64 4.65
N GLU A 160 -9.48 7.28 3.77
CA GLU A 160 -8.79 6.68 2.62
C GLU A 160 -7.54 5.86 2.97
N ASN A 161 -7.03 6.03 4.19
CA ASN A 161 -5.94 5.22 4.73
C ASN A 161 -6.56 3.95 5.31
N VAL A 162 -6.47 2.84 4.58
CA VAL A 162 -7.04 1.56 4.98
C VAL A 162 -5.96 0.51 5.16
N LEU A 163 -6.25 -0.51 5.96
CA LEU A 163 -5.35 -1.62 6.30
C LEU A 163 -6.12 -2.94 6.33
N TRP A 164 -5.49 -4.01 5.85
CA TRP A 164 -5.99 -5.37 6.01
C TRP A 164 -4.83 -6.37 6.12
N VAL A 165 -5.12 -7.58 6.58
CA VAL A 165 -4.14 -8.66 6.74
C VAL A 165 -4.58 -9.86 5.93
N ARG A 166 -3.69 -10.41 5.12
CA ARG A 166 -3.91 -11.64 4.34
C ARG A 166 -2.63 -12.47 4.31
N ASP A 167 -2.74 -13.75 4.61
CA ASP A 167 -1.67 -14.75 4.55
C ASP A 167 -0.37 -14.29 5.23
N ASP A 168 -0.47 -13.84 6.49
CA ASP A 168 0.64 -13.30 7.28
C ASP A 168 1.37 -12.09 6.61
N VAL A 169 0.67 -11.32 5.77
CA VAL A 169 1.14 -10.04 5.21
C VAL A 169 0.16 -8.92 5.56
N VAL A 170 0.69 -7.78 5.99
CA VAL A 170 -0.09 -6.56 6.23
C VAL A 170 -0.06 -5.69 4.99
N TYR A 171 -1.22 -5.19 4.59
CA TYR A 171 -1.40 -4.24 3.50
C TYR A 171 -1.92 -2.92 4.05
N ALA A 172 -1.44 -1.79 3.52
CA ALA A 172 -2.00 -0.50 3.85
C ALA A 172 -1.95 0.49 2.68
N THR A 173 -3.02 1.24 2.47
CA THR A 173 -2.97 2.46 1.66
C THR A 173 -2.55 3.66 2.50
N ILE A 174 -1.72 4.52 1.93
CA ILE A 174 -1.24 5.75 2.54
C ILE A 174 -1.53 6.92 1.58
N HIS A 175 -2.28 7.91 2.04
CA HIS A 175 -2.60 9.10 1.26
C HIS A 175 -1.44 10.10 1.31
N LEU A 176 -0.45 9.87 0.44
CA LEU A 176 0.56 10.85 0.09
C LEU A 176 0.40 11.25 -1.37
N ILE A 177 0.61 12.53 -1.64
CA ILE A 177 0.48 13.12 -2.97
C ILE A 177 1.77 13.83 -3.39
N GLY A 178 2.01 13.90 -4.69
CA GLY A 178 2.99 14.82 -5.25
C GLY A 178 2.59 16.28 -5.01
N VAL A 179 3.45 17.08 -4.36
CA VAL A 179 3.17 18.51 -4.17
C VAL A 179 3.50 19.27 -5.47
N THR A 180 2.49 19.47 -6.31
CA THR A 180 2.62 20.10 -7.64
C THR A 180 2.28 21.59 -7.68
N ARG A 181 1.72 22.13 -6.59
CA ARG A 181 1.48 23.55 -6.34
C ARG A 181 1.55 23.86 -4.85
N GLN A 182 1.52 25.13 -4.48
CA GLN A 182 1.40 25.51 -3.07
C GLN A 182 0.04 25.06 -2.51
N PRO A 183 -0.01 24.41 -1.33
CA PRO A 183 -1.27 24.10 -0.67
C PRO A 183 -2.06 25.38 -0.38
N THR A 184 -3.38 25.31 -0.55
CA THR A 184 -4.33 26.36 -0.14
C THR A 184 -4.40 26.49 1.38
N ASP A 185 -4.22 25.37 2.08
CA ASP A 185 -4.08 25.29 3.54
C ASP A 185 -2.86 24.43 3.91
N SER A 186 -1.83 25.04 4.47
CA SER A 186 -0.61 24.33 4.89
C SER A 186 -0.80 23.48 6.15
N ALA A 187 -1.80 23.78 6.99
CA ALA A 187 -2.10 22.98 8.18
C ALA A 187 -2.72 21.63 7.78
N VAL A 188 -3.61 21.62 6.78
CA VAL A 188 -4.17 20.36 6.25
C VAL A 188 -3.08 19.52 5.56
N ALA A 189 -2.17 20.15 4.81
CA ALA A 189 -1.04 19.46 4.20
C ALA A 189 -0.12 18.81 5.26
N ALA A 190 0.21 19.53 6.33
CA ALA A 190 0.99 18.99 7.45
C ALA A 190 0.23 17.86 8.16
N ARG A 191 -1.06 18.06 8.44
CA ARG A 191 -1.93 17.06 9.09
C ARG A 191 -1.99 15.75 8.31
N ARG A 192 -2.05 15.80 6.98
CA ARG A 192 -1.99 14.61 6.11
C ARG A 192 -0.66 13.86 6.25
N MET A 193 0.46 14.57 6.31
CA MET A 193 1.76 13.93 6.52
C MET A 193 1.86 13.27 7.91
N ASP A 194 1.37 13.94 8.94
CA ASP A 194 1.32 13.37 10.29
C ASP A 194 0.43 12.11 10.32
N ALA A 195 -0.73 12.15 9.68
CA ALA A 195 -1.64 11.01 9.56
C ALA A 195 -0.99 9.82 8.83
N ALA A 196 -0.33 10.10 7.71
CA ALA A 196 0.35 9.09 6.90
C ALA A 196 1.47 8.41 7.69
N THR A 197 2.33 9.17 8.37
CA THR A 197 3.43 8.61 9.17
C THR A 197 2.91 7.82 10.38
N ALA A 198 1.87 8.31 11.06
CA ALA A 198 1.20 7.57 12.13
C ALA A 198 0.59 6.25 11.62
N TRP A 199 -0.04 6.26 10.44
CA TRP A 199 -0.64 5.06 9.85
C TRP A 199 0.40 4.02 9.45
N ILE A 200 1.54 4.44 8.91
CA ILE A 200 2.67 3.54 8.62
C ILE A 200 3.14 2.86 9.92
N ASN A 201 3.33 3.61 11.00
CA ASN A 201 3.70 3.04 12.29
C ASN A 201 2.69 1.98 12.77
N ILE A 202 1.39 2.28 12.66
CA ILE A 202 0.30 1.33 12.99
C ILE A 202 0.40 0.07 12.11
N ALA A 203 0.64 0.20 10.81
CA ALA A 203 0.76 -0.95 9.91
C ALA A 203 1.90 -1.89 10.33
N PHE A 204 3.05 -1.34 10.71
CA PHE A 204 4.17 -2.13 11.20
C PHE A 204 3.96 -2.66 12.63
N GLU A 205 3.25 -1.95 13.50
CA GLU A 205 2.82 -2.48 14.80
C GLU A 205 1.94 -3.72 14.62
N VAL A 206 0.89 -3.62 13.79
CA VAL A 206 0.03 -4.75 13.42
C VAL A 206 0.85 -5.91 12.85
N ALA A 207 1.82 -5.62 11.96
CA ALA A 207 2.68 -6.65 11.38
C ALA A 207 3.50 -7.40 12.45
N ARG A 208 4.03 -6.69 13.46
CA ARG A 208 4.78 -7.32 14.56
C ARG A 208 3.86 -8.14 15.47
N GLU A 209 2.68 -7.63 15.79
CA GLU A 209 1.70 -8.31 16.64
C GLU A 209 1.17 -9.59 15.99
N HIS A 210 0.94 -9.56 14.68
CA HIS A 210 0.49 -10.70 13.90
C HIS A 210 1.61 -11.69 13.55
N GLY A 211 2.88 -11.32 13.74
CA GLY A 211 4.02 -12.12 13.31
C GLY A 211 4.14 -12.20 11.78
N SER A 212 3.72 -11.14 11.09
CA SER A 212 3.68 -11.06 9.63
C SER A 212 5.08 -11.13 9.01
N VAL A 213 5.16 -11.75 7.84
CA VAL A 213 6.40 -11.91 7.05
C VAL A 213 6.57 -10.82 5.99
N GLY A 214 5.53 -10.03 5.74
CA GLY A 214 5.54 -8.93 4.78
C GLY A 214 4.71 -7.73 5.21
N VAL A 215 5.10 -6.56 4.74
CA VAL A 215 4.32 -5.32 4.77
C VAL A 215 4.29 -4.74 3.35
N PHE A 216 3.10 -4.47 2.82
CA PHE A 216 2.90 -3.85 1.52
C PHE A 216 2.16 -2.52 1.71
N LEU A 217 2.87 -1.42 1.51
CA LEU A 217 2.33 -0.07 1.57
C LEU A 217 2.04 0.41 0.15
N ALA A 218 0.93 1.09 -0.07
CA ALA A 218 0.54 1.64 -1.37
C ALA A 218 0.20 3.13 -1.26
N THR A 219 0.79 3.96 -2.11
CA THR A 219 0.58 5.41 -2.13
C THR A 219 0.71 5.93 -3.55
N GLN A 220 0.14 7.09 -3.88
CA GLN A 220 0.37 7.68 -5.20
C GLN A 220 1.80 8.21 -5.33
N ALA A 221 2.22 9.07 -4.41
CA ALA A 221 3.47 9.81 -4.55
C ALA A 221 4.71 8.91 -4.56
N ASP A 222 5.58 9.08 -5.57
CA ASP A 222 6.91 8.48 -5.56
C ASP A 222 7.92 9.34 -4.76
N PRO A 223 8.53 8.82 -3.69
CA PRO A 223 9.55 9.55 -2.95
C PRO A 223 10.88 9.67 -3.73
N TRP A 224 11.15 8.84 -4.74
CA TRP A 224 12.46 8.81 -5.41
C TRP A 224 12.36 9.03 -6.93
N ILE A 225 11.93 10.24 -7.32
CA ILE A 225 11.81 10.67 -8.72
C ILE A 225 13.13 10.45 -9.47
N VAL A 226 14.27 10.74 -8.81
CA VAL A 226 15.60 10.39 -9.30
C VAL A 226 16.20 9.32 -8.40
N TRP A 227 16.67 8.22 -8.99
CA TRP A 227 17.28 7.14 -8.24
C TRP A 227 18.45 6.47 -8.98
N GLY A 228 19.44 6.00 -8.21
CA GLY A 228 20.62 5.26 -8.68
C GLY A 228 21.61 5.03 -7.54
N LEU A 229 22.76 4.41 -7.82
CA LEU A 229 23.82 4.19 -6.82
C LEU A 229 24.25 5.53 -6.19
N PRO A 230 24.10 5.75 -4.87
CA PRO A 230 24.26 7.08 -4.26
C PRO A 230 25.57 7.79 -4.56
N GLY A 231 26.68 7.06 -4.54
CA GLY A 231 28.00 7.62 -4.83
C GLY A 231 28.13 8.16 -6.26
N LEU A 232 27.50 7.51 -7.25
CA LEU A 232 27.52 7.96 -8.64
C LEU A 232 26.50 9.08 -8.86
N THR A 233 25.29 8.93 -8.36
CA THR A 233 24.23 9.91 -8.55
C THR A 233 24.61 11.27 -7.94
N ARG A 234 25.16 11.29 -6.72
CA ARG A 234 25.58 12.54 -6.07
C ARG A 234 26.76 13.24 -6.77
N GLN A 235 27.59 12.51 -7.51
CA GLN A 235 28.64 13.13 -8.34
C GLN A 235 28.06 13.90 -9.53
N LEU A 236 26.94 13.44 -10.08
CA LEU A 236 26.26 14.07 -11.20
C LEU A 236 25.29 15.17 -10.75
N CYS A 237 24.66 14.97 -9.59
CA CYS A 237 23.67 15.87 -9.01
C CYS A 237 23.61 15.67 -7.50
N GLU A 238 24.20 16.60 -6.75
CA GLU A 238 24.35 16.51 -5.30
C GLU A 238 23.01 16.32 -4.57
N ALA A 239 21.99 17.10 -4.98
CA ALA A 239 20.67 17.12 -4.35
C ALA A 239 19.66 16.10 -4.93
N CYS A 240 20.02 15.33 -5.96
CA CYS A 240 19.06 14.44 -6.63
C CYS A 240 18.57 13.27 -5.77
N LEU A 241 19.26 12.99 -4.67
CA LEU A 241 18.87 11.96 -3.69
C LEU A 241 18.37 12.54 -2.37
N ASP A 242 18.16 13.85 -2.32
CA ASP A 242 17.57 14.48 -1.16
C ASP A 242 16.08 14.10 -1.06
N PRO A 243 15.52 14.06 0.16
CA PRO A 243 14.09 13.85 0.34
C PRO A 243 13.25 14.76 -0.55
N ARG A 244 12.24 14.19 -1.22
CA ARG A 244 11.30 14.94 -2.05
C ARG A 244 10.58 15.97 -1.18
N PRO A 245 10.52 17.24 -1.61
CA PRO A 245 9.80 18.27 -0.87
C PRO A 245 8.36 17.88 -0.55
N GLY A 246 7.96 18.06 0.70
CA GLY A 246 6.64 17.68 1.20
C GLY A 246 6.50 16.22 1.61
N LEU A 247 7.54 15.38 1.43
CA LEU A 247 7.60 13.98 1.86
C LEU A 247 8.75 13.70 2.83
N GLU A 248 9.42 14.72 3.37
CA GLU A 248 10.65 14.58 4.15
C GLU A 248 10.46 13.69 5.39
N SER A 249 9.32 13.80 6.06
CA SER A 249 8.99 13.00 7.24
C SER A 249 8.81 11.50 6.96
N LEU A 250 8.58 11.12 5.69
CA LEU A 250 8.38 9.71 5.31
C LEU A 250 9.68 8.89 5.44
N TYR A 251 10.80 9.47 5.01
CA TYR A 251 12.08 8.76 4.91
C TYR A 251 12.57 8.19 6.26
N PRO A 252 12.65 8.97 7.35
CA PRO A 252 13.11 8.42 8.63
C PRO A 252 12.16 7.34 9.17
N VAL A 253 10.85 7.48 8.95
CA VAL A 253 9.84 6.47 9.34
C VAL A 253 10.07 5.17 8.58
N LEU A 254 10.23 5.22 7.25
CA LEU A 254 10.50 4.03 6.45
C LEU A 254 11.83 3.37 6.83
N VAL A 255 12.90 4.14 7.08
CA VAL A 255 14.20 3.61 7.52
C VAL A 255 14.06 2.88 8.86
N GLN A 256 13.41 3.52 9.82
CA GLN A 256 13.23 2.99 11.17
C GLN A 256 12.41 1.69 11.14
N GLU A 257 11.20 1.76 10.58
CA GLU A 257 10.26 0.64 10.61
C GLU A 257 10.79 -0.54 9.78
N SER A 258 11.33 -0.29 8.59
CA SER A 258 11.87 -1.36 7.73
C SER A 258 13.13 -2.00 8.34
N THR A 259 14.00 -1.24 9.00
CA THR A 259 15.19 -1.81 9.67
C THR A 259 14.79 -2.64 10.90
N ALA A 260 13.73 -2.24 11.61
CA ALA A 260 13.24 -2.96 12.78
C ALA A 260 12.36 -4.17 12.44
N PHE A 261 11.88 -4.29 11.19
CA PHE A 261 11.02 -5.37 10.73
C PHE A 261 11.84 -6.47 10.06
N ALA A 262 11.67 -7.73 10.51
CA ALA A 262 12.42 -8.86 9.97
C ALA A 262 11.93 -9.34 8.60
N GLY A 263 10.70 -9.00 8.21
CA GLY A 263 10.07 -9.40 6.96
C GLY A 263 10.43 -8.50 5.77
N GLN A 264 9.77 -8.75 4.64
CA GLN A 264 9.93 -7.95 3.43
C GLN A 264 8.98 -6.73 3.43
N VAL A 265 9.47 -5.58 2.97
CA VAL A 265 8.69 -4.35 2.89
C VAL A 265 8.61 -3.90 1.43
N VAL A 266 7.39 -3.63 0.97
CA VAL A 266 7.14 -3.02 -0.34
C VAL A 266 6.49 -1.66 -0.15
N LEU A 267 6.99 -0.65 -0.85
CA LEU A 267 6.25 0.58 -1.12
C LEU A 267 5.86 0.60 -2.59
N ALA A 268 4.59 0.39 -2.86
CA ALA A 268 3.97 0.53 -4.17
C ALA A 268 3.61 1.99 -4.43
N VAL A 269 4.06 2.53 -5.57
CA VAL A 269 3.90 3.93 -5.96
C VAL A 269 3.38 4.09 -7.38
N GLY A 270 2.92 5.29 -7.69
CA GLY A 270 2.58 5.78 -9.03
C GLY A 270 3.44 7.01 -9.38
N ASP A 271 2.79 8.12 -9.78
CA ASP A 271 3.32 9.49 -9.94
C ASP A 271 4.31 9.71 -11.08
N THR A 272 5.36 8.90 -11.24
CA THR A 272 6.38 9.14 -12.29
C THR A 272 6.12 8.40 -13.60
N HIS A 273 5.16 7.47 -13.59
CA HIS A 273 4.70 6.67 -14.73
C HIS A 273 5.78 5.75 -15.33
N ILE A 274 6.74 5.33 -14.52
CA ILE A 274 7.84 4.46 -14.93
C ILE A 274 7.68 3.14 -14.20
N PHE A 275 7.34 2.06 -14.92
CA PHE A 275 7.42 0.74 -14.30
C PHE A 275 8.87 0.46 -13.86
N ARG A 276 9.07 0.26 -12.55
CA ARG A 276 10.36 -0.14 -11.97
C ARG A 276 10.18 -0.87 -10.66
N VAL A 277 11.14 -1.75 -10.39
CA VAL A 277 11.30 -2.44 -9.12
C VAL A 277 12.74 -2.26 -8.68
N ASP A 278 12.97 -1.56 -7.58
CA ASP A 278 14.30 -1.25 -7.09
C ASP A 278 14.35 -1.10 -5.56
N LYS A 279 15.54 -0.78 -5.03
CA LYS A 279 15.79 -0.63 -3.59
C LYS A 279 16.37 0.77 -3.30
N PRO A 280 15.52 1.79 -3.13
CA PRO A 280 15.96 3.17 -3.04
C PRO A 280 16.20 3.68 -1.61
N LEU A 281 15.91 2.87 -0.59
CA LEU A 281 15.97 3.29 0.80
C LEU A 281 17.35 2.99 1.42
N TYR A 282 18.03 4.05 1.87
CA TYR A 282 19.35 4.00 2.48
C TYR A 282 19.31 4.62 3.88
N ARG A 283 20.17 4.12 4.77
CA ARG A 283 20.41 4.71 6.09
C ARG A 283 21.37 5.89 5.99
N ASP A 284 21.45 6.67 7.06
CA ASP A 284 22.36 7.82 7.17
C ASP A 284 23.84 7.44 7.00
N ASP A 285 24.21 6.22 7.37
CA ASP A 285 25.57 5.68 7.18
C ASP A 285 25.86 5.23 5.74
N GLY A 286 24.88 5.36 4.84
CA GLY A 286 24.99 4.97 3.43
C GLY A 286 24.77 3.48 3.16
N SER A 287 24.38 2.69 4.16
CA SER A 287 24.00 1.28 3.97
C SER A 287 22.58 1.16 3.38
N LEU A 288 22.39 0.16 2.51
CA LEU A 288 21.08 -0.15 1.95
C LEU A 288 20.16 -0.78 3.01
N VAL A 289 18.88 -0.41 3.00
CA VAL A 289 17.84 -1.13 3.74
C VAL A 289 17.37 -2.31 2.88
N GLU A 290 18.05 -3.44 3.02
CA GLU A 290 17.97 -4.56 2.07
C GLU A 290 16.59 -5.20 1.92
N ASN A 291 15.75 -5.17 2.95
CA ASN A 291 14.40 -5.73 2.93
C ASN A 291 13.34 -4.77 2.36
N PHE A 292 13.69 -3.53 2.05
CA PHE A 292 12.80 -2.57 1.43
C PHE A 292 12.89 -2.64 -0.10
N THR A 293 11.74 -2.65 -0.76
CA THR A 293 11.61 -2.62 -2.22
C THR A 293 10.59 -1.56 -2.60
N ARG A 294 10.92 -0.70 -3.56
CA ARG A 294 9.91 0.10 -4.25
C ARG A 294 9.39 -0.68 -5.45
N LEU A 295 8.08 -0.64 -5.64
CA LEU A 295 7.41 -1.06 -6.85
C LEU A 295 6.67 0.16 -7.42
N GLU A 296 7.04 0.62 -8.60
CA GLU A 296 6.22 1.60 -9.32
C GLU A 296 5.41 0.87 -10.39
N THR A 297 4.10 1.16 -10.43
CA THR A 297 3.20 0.62 -11.46
C THR A 297 3.36 1.36 -12.79
N PHE A 298 2.60 0.95 -13.79
CA PHE A 298 2.49 1.67 -15.05
C PHE A 298 1.62 2.93 -14.89
N GLY A 299 1.88 3.93 -15.72
CA GLY A 299 1.06 5.14 -15.83
C GLY A 299 1.03 5.69 -17.26
N GLU A 300 0.21 6.70 -17.50
CA GLU A 300 0.04 7.33 -18.82
C GLU A 300 1.41 7.66 -19.48
N PRO A 301 1.66 7.28 -20.75
CA PRO A 301 0.71 6.73 -21.72
C PRO A 301 0.62 5.20 -21.75
N SER A 302 1.36 4.51 -20.88
CA SER A 302 1.43 3.05 -20.81
C SER A 302 0.34 2.53 -19.87
N VAL A 303 -0.80 2.13 -20.44
CA VAL A 303 -1.94 1.63 -19.64
C VAL A 303 -1.82 0.11 -19.49
N HIS A 304 -1.02 -0.33 -18.53
CA HIS A 304 -0.85 -1.74 -18.18
C HIS A 304 -0.98 -1.91 -16.66
N TRP A 305 -0.81 -3.13 -16.16
CA TRP A 305 -0.92 -3.39 -14.73
C TRP A 305 0.18 -4.32 -14.26
N VAL A 306 0.41 -4.34 -12.94
CA VAL A 306 1.35 -5.26 -12.31
C VAL A 306 0.57 -6.30 -11.55
N ARG A 307 0.80 -7.58 -11.87
CA ARG A 307 0.35 -8.68 -11.04
C ARG A 307 1.36 -8.91 -9.94
N VAL A 308 0.92 -8.75 -8.70
CA VAL A 308 1.71 -9.04 -7.51
C VAL A 308 1.33 -10.41 -7.01
N THR A 309 2.31 -11.31 -6.90
CA THR A 309 2.14 -12.64 -6.31
C THR A 309 2.82 -12.65 -4.94
N VAL A 310 2.13 -13.21 -3.95
CA VAL A 310 2.57 -13.24 -2.55
C VAL A 310 2.65 -14.69 -2.09
N ASP A 311 3.86 -15.13 -1.75
CA ASP A 311 4.13 -16.43 -1.16
C ASP A 311 4.81 -16.23 0.20
N PRO A 312 4.06 -16.32 1.32
CA PRO A 312 4.60 -16.11 2.66
C PRO A 312 5.70 -17.11 3.06
N SER A 313 5.80 -18.25 2.37
CA SER A 313 6.83 -19.26 2.60
C SER A 313 8.13 -18.96 1.85
N ALA A 314 8.05 -18.14 0.79
CA ALA A 314 9.21 -17.72 0.02
C ALA A 314 10.01 -16.64 0.75
N ARG A 315 11.34 -16.72 0.67
CA ARG A 315 12.24 -15.71 1.27
C ARG A 315 11.95 -14.29 0.77
N GLY A 316 11.58 -14.17 -0.51
CA GLY A 316 11.29 -12.89 -1.14
C GLY A 316 9.89 -12.34 -0.85
N VAL A 317 8.97 -13.17 -0.35
CA VAL A 317 7.53 -12.92 -0.11
C VAL A 317 6.76 -12.42 -1.35
N PHE A 318 7.21 -11.33 -1.98
CA PHE A 318 6.59 -10.67 -3.11
C PHE A 318 7.31 -10.97 -4.43
N SER A 319 6.54 -11.22 -5.48
CA SER A 319 6.99 -11.26 -6.88
C SER A 319 6.14 -10.33 -7.73
N PHE A 320 6.75 -9.67 -8.71
CA PHE A 320 6.11 -8.63 -9.52
C PHE A 320 6.17 -8.99 -11.00
N HIS A 321 5.01 -9.03 -11.65
CA HIS A 321 4.88 -9.42 -13.05
C HIS A 321 4.22 -8.29 -13.84
N GLN A 322 4.88 -7.83 -14.89
CA GLN A 322 4.27 -6.90 -15.84
C GLN A 322 3.22 -7.64 -16.66
N GLU A 323 1.98 -7.15 -16.65
CA GLU A 323 0.89 -7.68 -17.45
C GLU A 323 0.55 -6.66 -18.55
N LEU A 324 1.16 -6.87 -19.71
CA LEU A 324 0.98 -6.00 -20.87
C LEU A 324 -0.34 -6.31 -21.56
N VAL A 325 -1.29 -5.39 -21.44
CA VAL A 325 -2.61 -5.50 -22.06
C VAL A 325 -2.49 -5.32 -23.58
N PRO A 326 -2.89 -6.31 -24.40
CA PRO A 326 -2.77 -6.20 -25.85
C PRO A 326 -3.52 -4.99 -26.42
N GLY A 327 -2.82 -4.16 -27.19
CA GLY A 327 -3.39 -2.96 -27.83
C GLY A 327 -3.31 -1.68 -27.00
N ASN A 328 -2.81 -1.76 -25.76
CA ASN A 328 -2.52 -0.60 -24.92
C ASN A 328 -1.13 -0.01 -25.17
#